data_AF-E4LIS2-F1
#
_entry.id   AF-E4LIS2-F1
#
_cell.length_a   1.000
_cell.length_b   1.000
_cell.length_c   1.000
_cell.angle_alpha   90.00
_cell.angle_beta   90.00
_cell.angle_gamma   90.00
#
_symmetry.space_group_name_H-M   'P 1'
#
loop_
_entity.id
_entity.type
_entity.pdbx_description
1 polymer ?
#
loop_
_entity_poly.entity_id
_entity_poly.type
_entity_poly.pdbx_seq_one_letter_code
_entity_poly.pdbx_strand_id
1 'polypeptide(L)'
;MAKQQKEVHKVKMTDGKRAIIQQLFQEYDIESTSDIQDALKDLLGGTIKEMMEVEMDSHLGYENPNAPPMRTLAMGTNPRH
;
A
#
# COMPACT_ATOMS: atom_id res chain seq x y z
N MET A 1 -30.01 0.32 -14.08
CA MET A 1 -28.57 0.54 -13.79
C MET A 1 -27.78 -0.55 -14.49
N ALA A 2 -27.07 -0.21 -15.58
CA ALA A 2 -26.29 -1.17 -16.35
C ALA A 2 -24.95 -1.44 -15.64
N LYS A 3 -24.72 -2.68 -15.20
CA LYS A 3 -23.42 -3.12 -14.70
C LYS A 3 -22.44 -3.10 -15.88
N GLN A 4 -21.60 -2.08 -15.97
CA GLN A 4 -20.46 -2.05 -16.88
C GLN A 4 -19.53 -3.19 -16.48
N GLN A 5 -19.57 -4.31 -17.21
CA GLN A 5 -18.59 -5.38 -17.04
C GLN A 5 -17.24 -4.79 -17.46
N LYS A 6 -16.34 -4.59 -16.49
CA LYS A 6 -14.96 -4.18 -16.75
C LYS A 6 -14.37 -5.17 -17.74
N GLU A 7 -13.84 -4.66 -18.85
CA GLU A 7 -13.15 -5.46 -19.84
C GLU A 7 -12.02 -6.22 -19.14
N VAL A 8 -12.21 -7.52 -18.95
CA VAL A 8 -11.25 -8.36 -18.24
C VAL A 8 -10.01 -8.40 -19.13
N HIS A 9 -8.95 -7.71 -18.71
CA HIS A 9 -7.67 -7.77 -19.40
C HIS A 9 -7.26 -9.24 -19.49
N LYS A 10 -7.38 -9.83 -20.69
CA LYS A 10 -7.04 -11.23 -20.93
C LYS A 10 -5.55 -11.38 -20.70
N VAL A 11 -5.17 -11.95 -19.57
CA VAL A 11 -3.77 -12.16 -19.23
C VAL A 11 -3.18 -13.12 -20.26
N LYS A 12 -2.28 -12.61 -21.11
CA LYS A 12 -1.44 -13.50 -21.93
C LYS A 12 -0.54 -14.29 -20.98
N MET A 13 -0.72 -15.61 -20.91
CA MET A 13 0.15 -16.45 -20.11
C MET A 13 1.51 -16.59 -20.78
N THR A 14 2.53 -16.06 -20.12
CA THR A 14 3.94 -16.26 -20.41
C THR A 14 4.52 -17.22 -19.38
N ASP A 15 5.69 -17.80 -19.64
CA ASP A 15 6.27 -18.80 -18.74
C ASP A 15 6.61 -18.21 -17.37
N GLY A 16 7.05 -16.95 -17.32
CA GLY A 16 7.19 -16.23 -16.05
C GLY A 16 5.89 -16.10 -15.26
N LYS A 17 4.74 -15.88 -15.94
CA LYS A 17 3.43 -15.83 -15.27
C LYS A 17 2.99 -17.21 -14.78
N ARG A 18 3.31 -18.28 -15.51
CA ARG A 18 3.04 -19.66 -15.05
C ARG A 18 3.86 -20.00 -13.81
N ALA A 19 5.12 -19.60 -13.76
CA ALA A 19 5.99 -19.83 -12.61
C ALA A 19 5.45 -19.15 -11.34
N ILE A 20 5.01 -17.89 -11.46
CA ILE A 20 4.40 -17.15 -10.33
C ILE A 20 3.12 -17.86 -9.85
N ILE A 21 2.25 -18.27 -10.78
CA ILE A 21 1.04 -19.01 -10.42
C ILE A 21 1.40 -20.31 -9.69
N GLN A 22 2.37 -21.08 -10.18
CA GLN A 22 2.78 -22.34 -9.53
C GLN A 22 3.30 -22.13 -8.10
N GLN A 23 4.08 -21.08 -7.86
CA GLN A 23 4.53 -20.73 -6.51
C GLN A 23 3.34 -20.41 -5.60
N LEU A 24 2.36 -19.65 -6.12
CA LEU A 24 1.14 -19.32 -5.38
C LEU A 24 0.35 -20.57 -4.98
N PHE A 25 0.22 -21.54 -5.87
CA PHE A 25 -0.46 -22.82 -5.59
C PHE A 25 0.26 -23.64 -4.51
N GLN A 26 1.59 -23.55 -4.41
CA GLN A 26 2.38 -24.27 -3.41
C GLN A 26 2.32 -23.62 -2.03
N GLU A 27 2.30 -22.29 -1.96
CA GLU A 27 2.32 -21.56 -0.68
C GLU A 27 0.94 -21.47 -0.01
N TYR A 28 -0.15 -21.44 -0.79
CA TYR A 28 -1.50 -21.19 -0.28
C TYR A 28 -2.42 -22.44 -0.19
N ASP A 29 -1.88 -23.64 -0.41
CA ASP A 29 -2.61 -24.92 -0.38
C ASP A 29 -3.98 -24.85 -1.08
N ILE A 30 -3.95 -24.46 -2.36
CA ILE A 30 -5.17 -24.14 -3.11
C ILE A 30 -5.90 -25.40 -3.57
N GLU A 31 -7.08 -25.64 -2.99
CA GLU A 31 -7.95 -26.77 -3.35
C GLU A 31 -9.12 -26.36 -4.26
N SER A 32 -9.54 -25.08 -4.22
CA SER A 32 -10.72 -24.59 -4.95
C SER A 32 -10.52 -23.25 -5.67
N THR A 33 -11.46 -22.93 -6.56
CA THR A 33 -11.51 -21.63 -7.25
C THR A 33 -11.82 -20.45 -6.31
N SER A 34 -12.29 -20.71 -5.09
CA SER A 34 -12.44 -19.66 -4.07
C SER A 34 -11.10 -19.35 -3.44
N ASP A 35 -10.33 -20.38 -3.09
CA ASP A 35 -9.04 -20.23 -2.42
C ASP A 35 -8.03 -19.47 -3.28
N ILE A 36 -8.01 -19.73 -4.60
CA ILE A 36 -7.19 -18.93 -5.53
C ILE A 36 -7.61 -17.46 -5.58
N GLN A 37 -8.91 -17.15 -5.46
CA GLN A 37 -9.35 -15.76 -5.46
C GLN A 37 -8.96 -15.05 -4.17
N ASP A 38 -9.07 -15.73 -3.03
CA ASP A 38 -8.76 -15.15 -1.73
C ASP A 38 -7.24 -15.03 -1.55
N ALA A 39 -6.46 -16.03 -1.94
CA ALA A 39 -5.00 -15.95 -2.01
C ALA A 39 -4.51 -14.77 -2.89
N LEU A 40 -5.11 -14.57 -4.07
CA LEU A 40 -4.77 -13.44 -4.93
C LEU A 40 -5.14 -12.08 -4.32
N LYS A 41 -6.29 -11.99 -3.62
CA LYS A 41 -6.69 -10.76 -2.92
C LYS A 41 -5.75 -10.46 -1.76
N ASP A 42 -5.38 -11.48 -0.98
CA ASP A 42 -4.52 -11.33 0.18
C ASP A 42 -3.09 -10.95 -0.23
N LEU A 43 -2.54 -11.62 -1.26
CA LEU A 43 -1.20 -11.30 -1.77
C LEU A 43 -1.12 -9.86 -2.31
N LEU A 44 -2.10 -9.48 -3.15
CA LEU A 44 -2.13 -8.13 -3.71
C LEU A 44 -2.46 -7.08 -2.65
N GLY A 45 -3.33 -7.40 -1.69
CA GLY A 45 -3.68 -6.55 -0.57
C GLY A 45 -2.50 -6.30 0.36
N GLY A 46 -1.72 -7.34 0.68
CA GLY A 46 -0.48 -7.25 1.44
C GLY A 46 0.57 -6.39 0.72
N THR A 47 0.77 -6.63 -0.58
CA THR A 47 1.73 -5.85 -1.39
C THR A 47 1.36 -4.37 -1.43
N ILE A 48 0.08 -4.04 -1.68
CA ILE A 48 -0.37 -2.64 -1.71
C ILE A 48 -0.24 -2.00 -0.33
N LYS A 49 -0.58 -2.73 0.74
CA LYS A 49 -0.43 -2.24 2.11
C LYS A 49 1.04 -1.93 2.44
N GLU A 50 1.96 -2.82 2.11
CA GLU A 50 3.40 -2.58 2.27
C GLU A 50 3.86 -1.36 1.48
N MET A 51 3.42 -1.22 0.22
CA MET A 51 3.74 -0.03 -0.58
C MET A 51 3.20 1.26 0.05
N MET A 52 1.99 1.24 0.59
CA MET A 52 1.40 2.38 1.30
C MET A 52 2.12 2.68 2.62
N GLU A 53 2.56 1.66 3.37
CA GLU A 53 3.34 1.83 4.60
C GLU A 53 4.73 2.40 4.30
N VAL A 54 5.40 1.95 3.25
CA VAL A 54 6.68 2.51 2.77
C VAL A 54 6.51 3.96 2.29
N GLU A 55 5.41 4.26 1.59
CA GLU A 55 5.08 5.63 1.18
C GLU A 55 4.78 6.52 2.38
N MET A 56 4.07 6.03 3.40
CA MET A 56 3.82 6.76 4.65
C MET A 56 5.08 6.95 5.50
N ASP A 57 5.97 5.96 5.59
CA ASP A 57 7.26 6.08 6.26
C ASP A 57 8.17 7.09 5.55
N SER A 58 8.09 7.14 4.21
CA SER A 58 8.74 8.18 3.40
C SER A 58 8.08 9.56 3.55
N HIS A 59 6.79 9.62 3.91
CA HIS A 59 6.03 10.86 4.11
C HIS A 59 5.99 11.36 5.57
N LEU A 60 6.45 10.59 6.54
CA LEU A 60 6.75 11.06 7.89
C LEU A 60 8.06 11.84 7.82
N GLY A 61 7.97 13.09 7.38
CA GLY A 61 9.07 14.04 7.21
C GLY A 61 9.92 14.26 8.47
N TYR A 62 10.75 13.28 8.79
CA TYR A 62 11.92 13.41 9.65
C TYR A 62 13.16 13.79 8.82
N GLU A 63 12.96 14.40 7.66
CA GLU A 63 13.98 15.23 7.05
C GLU A 63 14.08 16.54 7.83
N ASN A 64 14.68 16.48 9.02
CA ASN A 64 15.71 17.41 9.51
C ASN A 64 15.79 17.39 11.06
N PRO A 65 16.65 16.56 11.67
CA PRO A 65 16.97 16.66 13.10
C PRO A 65 17.63 17.99 13.51
N ASN A 66 17.87 18.90 12.55
CA ASN A 66 18.42 20.23 12.74
C ASN A 66 17.36 21.35 12.60
N ALA A 67 16.06 21.01 12.59
CA ALA A 67 15.01 22.02 12.66
C ALA A 67 15.08 22.73 14.03
N PRO A 68 15.29 24.06 14.08
CA PRO A 68 15.35 24.76 15.36
C PRO A 68 14.00 24.61 16.07
N PRO A 69 13.98 24.46 17.41
CA PRO A 69 12.72 24.38 18.14
C PRO A 69 11.89 25.63 17.80
N MET A 70 10.66 25.40 17.34
CA MET A 70 9.66 26.44 17.13
C MET A 70 9.62 27.31 18.39
N ARG A 71 10.23 28.50 18.36
CA ARG A 71 10.07 29.50 19.41
C ARG A 71 8.61 29.90 19.38
N THR A 72 7.82 29.38 20.31
CA THR A 72 6.53 29.92 20.67
C THR A 72 6.74 31.41 20.93
N LEU A 73 6.26 32.28 20.03
CA LEU A 73 6.16 33.71 20.30
C LEU A 73 5.14 33.87 21.43
N ALA A 74 5.65 33.82 22.66
CA ALA A 74 4.92 34.26 23.83
C ALA A 74 4.61 35.74 23.62
N MET A 75 3.33 36.00 23.37
CA MET A 75 2.61 37.26 23.45
C MET A 75 3.37 38.32 24.27
N GLY A 76 3.81 39.38 23.58
CA GLY A 76 4.41 40.55 24.22
C GLY A 76 3.41 41.20 25.18
N THR A 77 3.77 41.24 26.45
CA THR A 77 3.04 41.99 27.48
C THR A 77 3.12 43.48 27.19
N ASN A 78 1.96 44.12 27.11
CA ASN A 78 1.75 45.56 27.01
C ASN A 78 2.30 46.29 28.25
N PRO A 79 3.23 47.27 28.14
CA PRO A 79 3.59 48.09 29.28
C PRO A 79 2.62 49.28 29.39
N ARG A 80 1.86 49.33 30.49
CA ARG A 80 1.25 50.58 30.97
C ARG A 80 2.33 51.43 31.60
N HIS A 81 2.48 52.67 31.15
CA HIS A 81 2.83 53.86 31.95
C HIS A 81 2.12 55.06 31.33
#